data_AF-A0A969HQ98-F1
#
_entry.id   AF-A0A969HQ98-F1
#
_cell.length_a   1.000
_cell.length_b   1.000
_cell.length_c   1.000
_cell.angle_alpha   90.00
_cell.angle_beta   90.00
_cell.angle_gamma   90.00
#
_symmetry.space_group_name_H-M   'P 1'
#
loop_
_entity.id
_entity.type
_entity.pdbx_description
1 polymer ?
#
loop_
_entity_poly.entity_id
_entity_poly.type
_entity_poly.pdbx_seq_one_letter_code
_entity_poly.pdbx_strand_id
1 'polypeptide(L)' 'MVYRRLDRVPFHLTPWYSHRLWEAISQGGSSCEYISEQIIREATPQNGKLNFGPMYYSTLLLSDVHAMALETARAIQNS' A
#
# COMPACT_ATOMS: atom_id res chain seq x y z
N MET A 1 -8.45 -24.64 -18.01
CA MET A 1 -8.60 -23.85 -16.77
C MET A 1 -7.20 -23.56 -16.23
N VAL A 2 -6.64 -22.36 -16.43
CA VAL A 2 -5.72 -21.64 -15.51
C VAL A 2 -5.71 -20.17 -15.95
N TYR A 3 -5.96 -19.27 -14.99
CA TYR A 3 -6.19 -17.84 -15.14
C TYR A 3 -4.87 -17.09 -15.44
N ARG A 4 -4.43 -17.02 -16.71
CA ARG A 4 -3.22 -16.28 -17.10
C ARG A 4 -3.57 -14.86 -17.59
N ARG A 5 -4.03 -13.97 -16.71
CA ARG A 5 -4.37 -12.57 -17.09
C ARG A 5 -3.96 -11.48 -16.10
N LEU A 6 -3.20 -11.79 -15.05
CA LEU A 6 -2.62 -10.80 -14.13
C LEU A 6 -1.19 -11.15 -13.74
N ASP A 7 -0.40 -11.67 -14.67
CA ASP A 7 1.05 -11.84 -14.47
C ASP A 7 1.69 -10.44 -14.43
N ARG A 8 1.60 -9.76 -13.29
CA ARG A 8 2.49 -8.64 -12.98
C ARG A 8 3.85 -9.28 -12.77
N VAL A 9 4.75 -9.13 -13.75
CA VAL A 9 6.18 -9.45 -13.56
C VAL A 9 6.57 -8.92 -12.18
N PRO A 10 7.18 -9.71 -11.30
CA PRO A 10 7.27 -9.34 -9.90
C PRO A 10 8.05 -8.03 -9.74
N PHE A 11 7.33 -6.98 -9.39
CA PHE A 11 7.89 -5.71 -8.92
C PHE A 11 8.06 -5.86 -7.40
N HIS A 12 9.22 -5.46 -6.86
CA HIS A 12 9.58 -5.64 -5.44
C HIS A 12 9.67 -7.12 -5.02
N LEU A 13 10.79 -7.76 -5.37
CA LEU A 13 11.15 -9.13 -4.98
C LEU A 13 11.74 -9.23 -3.57
N THR A 14 12.06 -8.10 -2.95
CA THR A 14 12.56 -8.02 -1.58
C THR A 14 11.57 -7.19 -0.76
N PRO A 15 11.02 -7.74 0.32
CA PRO A 15 11.13 -9.14 0.75
C PRO A 15 10.43 -10.09 -0.23
N TRP A 16 10.76 -11.39 -0.16
CA TRP A 16 10.30 -12.41 -1.11
C TRP A 16 8.77 -12.49 -1.27
N TYR A 17 8.02 -12.03 -0.28
CA TYR A 17 6.56 -12.07 -0.26
C TYR A 17 5.88 -10.79 -0.79
N SER A 18 6.60 -9.68 -1.00
CA SER A 18 5.98 -8.40 -1.41
C SER A 18 5.14 -8.56 -2.67
N HIS A 19 5.68 -9.10 -3.75
CA HIS A 19 4.92 -9.33 -4.99
C HIS A 19 3.67 -10.25 -4.84
N ARG A 20 3.47 -10.93 -3.69
CA ARG A 20 2.32 -11.79 -3.38
C ARG A 20 1.29 -11.17 -2.45
N LEU A 21 1.61 -10.08 -1.73
CA LEU A 21 0.67 -9.49 -0.74
C LEU A 21 -0.70 -9.16 -1.34
N TRP A 22 -0.71 -8.67 -2.59
CA TRP A 22 -1.94 -8.31 -3.27
C TRP A 22 -2.89 -9.49 -3.47
N GLU A 23 -2.35 -10.71 -3.63
CA GLU A 23 -3.14 -11.91 -3.89
C GLU A 23 -3.99 -12.26 -2.66
N ALA A 24 -3.39 -12.26 -1.47
CA ALA A 24 -4.11 -12.49 -0.22
C ALA A 24 -5.13 -11.39 0.08
N ILE A 25 -4.77 -10.12 -0.15
CA ILE A 25 -5.68 -8.98 0.09
C ILE A 25 -6.89 -9.05 -0.87
N SER A 26 -6.64 -9.37 -2.15
CA SER A 26 -7.69 -9.51 -3.16
C SER A 26 -8.62 -10.69 -2.87
N GLN A 27 -8.09 -11.82 -2.41
CA GLN A 27 -8.91 -12.96 -1.99
C GLN A 27 -9.78 -12.63 -0.77
N GLY A 28 -9.35 -11.69 0.08
CA GLY A 28 -10.14 -11.12 1.17
C GLY A 28 -11.18 -10.08 0.74
N GLY A 29 -11.34 -9.82 -0.56
CA GLY A 29 -12.35 -8.90 -1.09
C GLY A 29 -11.94 -7.42 -1.07
N SER A 30 -10.66 -7.12 -0.83
CA SER A 30 -10.13 -5.76 -0.82
C SER A 30 -9.19 -5.51 -1.99
N SER A 31 -9.10 -4.28 -2.46
CA SER A 31 -8.04 -3.85 -3.38
C SER A 31 -6.84 -3.31 -2.60
N CYS A 32 -5.65 -3.37 -3.19
CA CYS A 32 -4.46 -2.74 -2.62
C CYS A 32 -3.48 -2.30 -3.70
N GLU A 33 -2.66 -1.32 -3.35
CA GLU A 33 -1.62 -0.76 -4.20
C GLU A 33 -0.37 -0.48 -3.38
N TYR A 34 0.79 -0.50 -4.03
CA TYR A 34 2.04 -0.01 -3.45
C TYR A 34 2.11 1.51 -3.65
N ILE A 35 2.19 2.25 -2.55
CA ILE A 35 2.30 3.72 -2.56
C ILE A 35 3.64 4.17 -1.99
N SER A 36 4.13 5.33 -2.44
CA SER A 36 5.37 5.92 -1.94
C SER A 36 5.14 6.75 -0.68
N GLU A 37 6.21 7.06 0.05
CA GLU A 37 6.17 8.02 1.17
C GLU A 37 5.62 9.39 0.76
N GLN A 38 5.85 9.83 -0.48
CA GLN A 38 5.30 11.08 -1.00
C GLN A 38 3.77 11.07 -0.98
N ILE A 39 3.13 9.99 -1.43
CA ILE A 39 1.67 9.86 -1.41
C ILE A 39 1.15 9.97 0.03
N ILE A 40 1.84 9.34 1.00
CA ILE A 40 1.46 9.40 2.42
C ILE A 40 1.55 10.84 2.95
N ARG A 41 2.61 11.58 2.60
CA ARG A 41 2.83 12.97 3.07
C ARG A 41 1.86 13.98 2.45
N GLU A 42 1.45 13.75 1.21
CA GLU A 42 0.55 14.64 0.47
C GLU A 42 -0.92 14.26 0.59
N ALA A 43 -1.23 13.06 1.10
CA ALA A 43 -2.58 12.63 1.36
C ALA A 43 -3.24 13.46 2.47
N THR A 44 -4.55 13.66 2.34
CA THR A 44 -5.37 14.32 3.36
C THR A 44 -6.04 13.25 4.23
N PRO A 45 -5.79 13.22 5.54
CA PRO A 45 -6.50 12.32 6.43
C PRO A 45 -7.95 12.78 6.60
N GLN A 46 -8.91 11.88 6.40
CA GLN A 46 -10.33 12.17 6.55
C GLN A 46 -11.08 10.89 6.95
N ASN A 47 -11.82 10.96 8.07
CA ASN A 47 -12.63 9.85 8.57
C ASN A 47 -11.84 8.54 8.76
N GLY A 48 -10.60 8.63 9.27
CA GLY A 48 -9.72 7.47 9.48
C GLY A 48 -9.20 6.83 8.18
N LYS A 49 -9.15 7.60 7.08
CA LYS A 49 -8.63 7.17 5.78
C LYS A 49 -7.63 8.20 5.26
N LEU A 50 -6.65 7.73 4.49
CA LEU A 50 -5.78 8.59 3.71
C LEU A 50 -6.40 8.83 2.34
N ASN A 51 -6.75 10.07 2.01
CA ASN A 51 -7.30 10.44 0.71
C ASN A 51 -6.23 11.11 -0.15
N PHE A 52 -6.04 10.61 -1.38
CA PHE A 52 -5.12 11.18 -2.35
C PHE A 52 -5.76 11.19 -3.74
N GLY A 53 -6.09 12.38 -4.23
CA GLY A 53 -6.88 12.53 -5.46
C GLY A 53 -8.23 11.79 -5.35
N PRO A 54 -8.60 10.94 -6.33
CA PRO A 54 -9.83 10.14 -6.28
C PRO A 54 -9.71 8.87 -5.41
N MET A 55 -8.50 8.57 -4.90
CA MET A 55 -8.22 7.34 -4.16
C MET A 55 -8.36 7.57 -2.65
N TYR A 56 -8.81 6.55 -1.94
CA TYR A 56 -8.80 6.52 -0.48
C TYR A 56 -8.24 5.19 0.02
N TYR A 57 -7.46 5.24 1.10
CA TYR A 57 -6.83 4.07 1.70
C TYR A 57 -7.27 3.96 3.16
N SER A 58 -7.96 2.86 3.49
CA SER A 58 -8.43 2.58 4.86
C SER A 58 -7.40 1.87 5.73
N THR A 59 -6.33 1.35 5.13
CA THR A 59 -5.32 0.58 5.84
C THR A 59 -3.99 0.76 5.13
N LEU A 60 -2.95 1.08 5.91
CA LEU A 60 -1.57 1.14 5.45
C LEU A 60 -0.82 -0.09 5.94
N LEU A 61 -0.32 -0.92 5.03
CA LEU A 61 0.50 -2.08 5.35
C LEU A 61 1.99 -1.72 5.16
N LEU A 62 2.75 -1.68 6.24
CA LEU A 62 4.19 -1.43 6.21
C LEU A 62 4.95 -2.75 6.09
N SER A 63 5.30 -3.14 4.87
CA SER A 63 6.06 -4.37 4.59
C SER A 63 7.56 -4.09 4.56
N ASP A 64 8.32 -4.75 5.45
CA ASP A 64 9.80 -4.72 5.49
C ASP A 64 10.40 -3.31 5.55
N VAL A 65 9.73 -2.42 6.28
CA VAL A 65 10.17 -1.04 6.46
C VAL A 65 11.16 -0.98 7.62
N HIS A 66 12.44 -0.73 7.32
CA HIS A 66 13.49 -0.56 8.34
C HIS A 66 13.63 0.90 8.82
N ALA A 67 13.30 1.86 7.96
CA ALA A 67 13.34 3.28 8.25
C ALA A 67 12.36 4.01 7.34
N MET A 68 11.92 5.19 7.76
CA MET A 68 11.08 6.11 6.98
C MET A 68 11.42 7.55 7.36
N ALA A 69 11.05 8.51 6.52
CA ALA A 69 11.25 9.91 6.86
C ALA A 69 10.38 10.33 8.06
N LEU A 70 10.90 11.23 8.90
CA LEU A 70 10.19 11.67 10.12
C LEU A 70 8.85 12.33 9.78
N GLU A 71 8.81 13.10 8.70
CA GLU A 71 7.59 13.72 8.22
C GLU A 71 6.54 12.69 7.75
N THR A 72 6.97 11.55 7.18
CA THR A 72 6.08 10.44 6.81
C THR A 72 5.53 9.78 8.07
N ALA A 73 6.38 9.51 9.06
CA ALA A 73 5.96 8.93 10.34
C ALA A 73 4.93 9.83 11.04
N ARG A 74 5.14 11.15 11.03
CA ARG A 74 4.21 12.13 11.59
C ARG A 74 2.88 12.17 10.82
N ALA A 75 2.91 12.06 9.49
CA ALA A 75 1.70 12.00 8.68
C ALA A 75 0.83 10.78 9.05
N ILE A 76 1.47 9.61 9.25
CA ILE A 76 0.79 8.38 9.68
C ILE A 76 0.26 8.52 11.12
N GLN A 77 1.03 9.13 12.02
CA GLN A 77 0.61 9.30 13.41
C GLN A 77 -0.65 10.19 13.56
N ASN A 78 -0.81 11.15 12.66
CA ASN A 78 -1.89 12.14 12.70
C ASN A 78 -3.09 11.78 11.79
N SER A 79 -3.05 10.63 11.10
CA SER A 79 -4.08 10.19 10.17
C SER A 79 -5.25 9.44 10.81
#